data_AF-A0A537BQ19-F1
#
_entry.id   AF-A0A537BQ19-F1
#
_cell.length_a   1.000
_cell.length_b   1.000
_cell.length_c   1.000
_cell.angle_alpha   90.00
_cell.angle_beta   90.00
_cell.angle_gamma   90.00
#
_symmetry.space_group_name_H-M   'P 1'
#
loop_
_entity.id
_entity.type
_entity.pdbx_description
1 polymer ?
#
loop_
_entity_poly.entity_id
_entity_poly.type
_entity_poly.pdbx_seq_one_letter_code
_entity_poly.pdbx_strand_id
1 'polypeptide(L)'
;MGTRREAKLANARLEFPHKFKVGIPGDLPNTAVLSVNLDGYKDPILIDYLSGVIGVDSGEIARSAVTIDIDGQALKIIHPIQLMKSKLWNLYRLGSKRTAEGIEQARLSIEIVAAFLQKEKLNQRQTLKVIETIGRFAATRPARYAREHYNLDCLKAIPTEILEGNSLPTAFREIRWPQILAAAK
;
A
#
# COMPACT_ATOMS: atom_id res chain seq x y z
N MET A 1 10.15 6.84 5.80
CA MET A 1 9.75 7.86 4.81
C MET A 1 11.01 8.53 4.33
N GLY A 2 11.10 8.80 3.03
CA GLY A 2 12.32 9.29 2.40
C GLY A 2 12.60 10.74 2.75
N THR A 3 13.67 10.95 3.52
CA THR A 3 14.18 12.26 3.89
C THR A 3 15.27 12.72 2.92
N ARG A 4 15.48 14.03 2.82
CA ARG A 4 16.62 14.59 2.09
C ARG A 4 17.96 14.08 2.64
N ARG A 5 18.04 13.78 3.94
CA ARG A 5 19.25 13.23 4.59
C ARG A 5 19.54 11.80 4.10
N GLU A 6 18.53 10.94 4.05
CA GLU A 6 18.68 9.58 3.53
C GLU A 6 19.04 9.58 2.04
N ALA A 7 18.45 10.49 1.26
CA ALA A 7 18.78 10.62 -0.16
C ALA A 7 20.24 11.07 -0.38
N LYS A 8 20.73 12.03 0.42
CA LYS A 8 22.15 12.43 0.43
C LYS A 8 23.07 11.29 0.87
N LEU A 9 22.66 10.51 1.86
CA LEU A 9 23.44 9.35 2.32
C LEU A 9 23.55 8.29 1.23
N ALA A 10 22.45 8.01 0.52
CA ALA A 10 22.45 7.09 -0.61
C ALA A 10 23.33 7.60 -1.76
N ASN A 11 23.22 8.88 -2.12
CA ASN A 11 24.13 9.51 -3.11
C ASN A 11 25.61 9.33 -2.74
N ALA A 12 25.96 9.46 -1.46
CA ALA A 12 27.35 9.29 -1.02
C ALA A 12 27.85 7.84 -1.01
N ARG A 13 26.94 6.85 -1.06
CA ARG A 13 27.25 5.42 -0.97
C ARG A 13 27.06 4.67 -2.29
N LEU A 14 26.36 5.26 -3.25
CA LEU A 14 26.08 4.60 -4.52
C LEU A 14 27.35 4.58 -5.37
N GLU A 15 27.83 3.38 -5.70
CA GLU A 15 29.05 3.20 -6.49
C GLU A 15 28.80 3.29 -8.02
N PHE A 16 27.53 3.29 -8.45
CA PHE A 16 27.15 3.42 -9.86
C PHE A 16 27.15 4.88 -10.34
N PRO A 17 27.38 5.16 -11.63
CA PRO A 17 27.17 6.50 -12.19
C PRO A 17 25.73 6.99 -11.99
N HIS A 18 25.57 8.11 -11.29
CA HIS A 18 24.25 8.64 -10.96
C HIS A 18 24.22 10.18 -10.95
N LYS A 19 23.01 10.73 -11.03
CA LYS A 19 22.70 12.15 -10.85
C LYS A 19 21.74 12.31 -9.69
N PHE A 20 22.06 13.20 -8.77
CA PHE A 20 21.17 13.54 -7.66
C PHE A 20 20.49 14.88 -7.89
N LYS A 21 19.17 14.88 -7.74
CA LYS A 21 18.34 16.08 -7.81
C LYS A 21 17.53 16.19 -6.54
N VAL A 22 17.61 17.34 -5.87
CA VAL A 22 16.70 17.64 -4.76
C VAL A 22 15.41 18.18 -5.34
N GLY A 23 14.28 17.61 -4.92
CA GLY A 23 12.97 18.12 -5.31
C GLY A 23 12.77 19.52 -4.74
N ILE A 24 12.40 20.47 -5.61
CA ILE A 24 11.71 21.69 -5.20
C ILE A 24 10.26 21.26 -4.95
N PRO A 25 9.66 21.58 -3.79
CA PRO A 25 8.29 21.16 -3.50
C PRO A 25 7.34 21.63 -4.62
N GLY A 26 6.65 20.67 -5.25
CA GLY A 26 5.54 20.87 -6.19
C GLY A 26 4.35 19.99 -5.78
N ASP A 27 3.49 19.60 -6.73
CA ASP A 27 2.27 18.80 -6.45
C ASP A 27 2.51 17.35 -5.98
N LEU A 28 3.76 16.87 -6.02
CA LEU A 28 4.15 15.53 -5.58
C LEU A 28 5.00 15.59 -4.30
N PRO A 29 4.86 14.63 -3.37
CA PRO A 29 5.58 14.63 -2.08
C PRO A 29 7.07 14.25 -2.19
N ASN A 30 7.71 14.48 -3.34
CA ASN A 30 9.09 14.08 -3.58
C ASN A 30 10.05 15.04 -2.85
N THR A 31 10.87 14.51 -1.96
CA THR A 31 11.91 15.25 -1.25
C THR A 31 13.22 15.29 -2.03
N ALA A 32 13.49 14.23 -2.81
CA ALA A 32 14.64 14.09 -3.68
C ALA A 32 14.42 12.97 -4.71
N VAL A 33 15.21 13.00 -5.79
CA VAL A 33 15.24 11.99 -6.84
C VAL A 33 16.69 11.63 -7.12
N LEU A 34 17.02 10.34 -7.08
CA LEU A 34 18.26 9.80 -7.63
C LEU A 34 17.97 9.22 -9.02
N SER A 35 18.79 9.58 -9.99
CA SER A 35 18.74 9.05 -11.35
C SER A 35 20.00 8.24 -11.59
N VAL A 36 19.87 6.92 -11.68
CA VAL A 36 20.99 5.98 -11.79
C VAL A 36 21.06 5.48 -13.22
N ASN A 37 22.24 5.58 -13.84
CA ASN A 37 22.49 4.95 -15.13
C ASN A 37 23.00 3.54 -14.87
N LEU A 38 22.33 2.54 -15.41
CA LEU A 38 22.73 1.14 -15.29
C LEU A 38 22.98 0.58 -16.68
N ASP A 39 24.10 -0.13 -16.82
CA ASP A 39 24.46 -0.79 -18.08
C ASP A 39 23.36 -1.77 -18.50
N GLY A 40 23.02 -1.75 -19.79
CA GLY A 40 21.93 -2.56 -20.35
C GLY A 40 20.54 -1.91 -20.27
N TYR A 41 20.38 -0.78 -19.58
CA TYR A 41 19.13 -0.01 -19.57
C TYR A 41 19.25 1.23 -20.46
N LYS A 42 18.29 1.41 -21.37
CA LYS A 42 18.24 2.56 -22.27
C LYS A 42 17.97 3.87 -21.52
N ASP A 43 17.08 3.81 -20.54
CA ASP A 43 16.64 4.95 -19.74
C ASP A 43 17.13 4.83 -18.29
N PRO A 44 17.45 5.94 -17.62
CA PRO A 44 17.93 5.91 -16.25
C PRO A 44 16.84 5.42 -15.28
N ILE A 45 17.25 4.64 -14.27
CA ILE A 45 16.37 4.26 -13.18
C ILE A 45 16.19 5.45 -12.23
N LEU A 46 14.94 5.79 -11.94
CA LEU A 46 14.59 6.85 -11.00
C LEU A 46 14.21 6.27 -9.64
N ILE A 47 14.85 6.77 -8.58
CA ILE A 47 14.55 6.44 -7.19
C ILE A 47 14.00 7.70 -6.53
N ASP A 48 12.70 7.72 -6.31
CA ASP A 48 11.99 8.81 -5.64
C ASP A 48 12.00 8.65 -4.12
N TYR A 49 12.42 9.71 -3.42
CA TYR A 49 12.31 9.81 -1.97
C TYR A 49 11.04 10.59 -1.63
N LEU A 50 10.10 9.95 -0.95
CA LEU A 50 8.81 10.54 -0.61
C LEU A 50 8.76 11.00 0.85
N SER A 51 8.36 12.25 1.11
CA SER A 51 8.11 12.76 2.48
C SER A 51 6.84 12.18 3.09
N GLY A 52 5.90 11.77 2.24
CA GLY A 52 4.57 11.33 2.59
C GLY A 52 3.97 10.47 1.48
N VAL A 53 2.98 9.68 1.84
CA VAL A 53 2.15 8.90 0.92
C VAL A 53 0.72 9.22 1.29
N ILE A 54 -0.09 9.62 0.31
CA ILE A 54 -1.45 10.10 0.56
C ILE A 54 -2.28 8.97 1.17
N GLY A 55 -3.01 9.31 2.23
CA GLY A 55 -3.99 8.41 2.82
C GLY A 55 -3.48 7.46 3.89
N VAL A 56 -2.19 7.51 4.22
CA VAL A 56 -1.53 6.60 5.15
C VAL A 56 -0.51 7.35 6.00
N ASP A 57 -0.40 6.95 7.27
CA ASP A 57 0.55 7.57 8.20
C ASP A 57 1.98 7.08 7.92
N SER A 58 2.90 8.03 7.81
CA SER A 58 4.34 7.82 7.65
C SER A 58 4.94 6.92 8.72
N GLY A 59 4.51 7.10 9.98
CA GLY A 59 4.95 6.26 11.10
C GLY A 59 4.39 4.85 11.00
N GLU A 60 3.13 4.69 10.62
CA GLU A 60 2.47 3.41 10.44
C GLU A 60 3.10 2.61 9.30
N ILE A 61 3.46 3.25 8.17
CA ILE A 61 4.22 2.60 7.10
C ILE A 61 5.54 2.03 7.63
N ALA A 62 6.30 2.84 8.38
CA ALA A 62 7.58 2.40 8.92
C ALA A 62 7.43 1.25 9.94
N ARG A 63 6.44 1.32 10.82
CA ARG A 63 6.17 0.30 11.85
C ARG A 63 5.61 -1.01 11.30
N SER A 64 4.84 -0.95 10.22
CA SER A 64 4.19 -2.11 9.61
C SER A 64 4.96 -2.69 8.42
N ALA A 65 6.07 -2.07 8.01
CA ALA A 65 6.86 -2.53 6.86
C ALA A 65 7.23 -4.01 6.98
N VAL A 66 6.99 -4.75 5.89
CA VAL A 66 7.31 -6.18 5.79
C VAL A 66 8.73 -6.30 5.23
N THR A 67 9.51 -7.24 5.74
CA THR A 67 10.85 -7.52 5.19
C THR A 67 10.74 -8.66 4.19
N ILE A 68 11.31 -8.47 3.00
CA ILE A 68 11.48 -9.50 1.98
C ILE A 68 12.98 -9.72 1.74
N ASP A 69 13.34 -10.92 1.33
CA ASP A 69 14.69 -11.22 0.85
C ASP A 69 14.69 -11.16 -0.68
N ILE A 70 15.60 -10.39 -1.25
CA ILE A 70 15.87 -10.36 -2.69
C ILE A 70 17.37 -10.56 -2.85
N ASP A 71 17.78 -11.68 -3.45
CA ASP A 71 19.17 -12.03 -3.71
C ASP A 71 20.06 -11.95 -2.44
N GLY A 72 19.53 -12.43 -1.30
CA GLY A 72 20.23 -12.41 0.00
C GLY A 72 20.24 -11.05 0.69
N GLN A 73 19.52 -10.06 0.15
CA GLN A 73 19.38 -8.74 0.75
C GLN A 73 17.99 -8.55 1.35
N ALA A 74 17.98 -8.21 2.63
CA ALA A 74 16.76 -7.88 3.36
C ALA A 74 16.26 -6.47 2.99
N LEU A 75 15.16 -6.39 2.25
CA LEU A 75 14.50 -5.15 1.87
C LEU A 75 13.20 -4.96 2.64
N LYS A 76 13.01 -3.76 3.21
CA LYS A 76 11.72 -3.37 3.81
C LYS A 76 10.80 -2.79 2.75
N ILE A 77 9.62 -3.39 2.60
CA ILE A 77 8.55 -2.94 1.71
C ILE A 77 7.34 -2.45 2.49
N ILE A 78 6.54 -1.60 1.86
CA ILE A 78 5.27 -1.15 2.43
C ILE A 78 4.34 -2.34 2.70
N HIS A 79 3.68 -2.33 3.86
CA HIS A 79 2.70 -3.37 4.20
C HIS A 79 1.55 -3.39 3.18
N PRO A 80 1.10 -4.57 2.69
CA PRO A 80 0.03 -4.68 1.69
C PRO A 80 -1.23 -3.87 1.98
N ILE A 81 -1.72 -3.92 3.22
CA ILE A 81 -2.90 -3.13 3.65
C ILE A 81 -2.66 -1.60 3.48
N GLN A 82 -1.46 -1.10 3.78
CA GLN A 82 -1.14 0.32 3.62
C GLN A 82 -1.01 0.69 2.13
N LEU A 83 -0.45 -0.21 1.32
CA LEU A 83 -0.39 -0.05 -0.13
C LEU A 83 -1.81 0.10 -0.71
N MET A 84 -2.72 -0.81 -0.35
CA MET A 84 -4.11 -0.77 -0.80
C MET A 84 -4.82 0.54 -0.41
N LYS A 85 -4.70 0.94 0.87
CA LYS A 85 -5.25 2.21 1.35
C LYS A 85 -4.73 3.40 0.53
N SER A 86 -3.42 3.46 0.30
CA SER A 86 -2.79 4.52 -0.48
C SER A 86 -3.32 4.58 -1.92
N LYS A 87 -3.44 3.43 -2.60
CA LYS A 87 -3.93 3.40 -3.99
C LYS A 87 -5.37 3.89 -4.10
N LEU A 88 -6.24 3.48 -3.18
CA LEU A 88 -7.64 3.94 -3.13
C LEU A 88 -7.72 5.45 -2.82
N TRP A 89 -6.86 5.94 -1.92
CA TRP A 89 -6.74 7.38 -1.65
C TRP A 89 -6.23 8.18 -2.84
N ASN A 90 -5.30 7.63 -3.64
CA ASN A 90 -4.80 8.29 -4.84
C ASN A 90 -5.93 8.49 -5.86
N LEU A 91 -6.77 7.49 -6.12
CA LEU A 91 -7.92 7.63 -7.01
C LEU A 91 -8.90 8.71 -6.52
N TYR A 92 -9.12 8.77 -5.21
CA TYR A 92 -10.02 9.75 -4.61
C TYR A 92 -9.47 11.18 -4.71
N ARG A 93 -8.20 11.41 -4.34
CA ARG A 93 -7.62 12.76 -4.17
C ARG A 93 -6.91 13.30 -5.41
N LEU A 94 -6.36 12.44 -6.26
CA LEU A 94 -5.49 12.85 -7.36
C LEU A 94 -6.18 12.56 -8.70
N GLY A 95 -6.68 13.61 -9.35
CA GLY A 95 -7.28 13.50 -10.69
C GLY A 95 -6.33 12.85 -11.70
N SER A 96 -5.03 13.17 -11.62
CA SER A 96 -3.96 12.61 -12.45
C SER A 96 -3.72 11.11 -12.25
N LYS A 97 -4.28 10.49 -11.20
CA LYS A 97 -4.17 9.04 -10.95
C LYS A 97 -5.42 8.27 -11.37
N ARG A 98 -6.44 8.91 -11.93
CA ARG A 98 -7.66 8.28 -12.45
C ARG A 98 -7.49 7.81 -13.90
N THR A 99 -6.32 7.26 -14.22
CA THR A 99 -6.02 6.64 -15.51
C THR A 99 -6.35 5.16 -15.46
N ALA A 100 -6.37 4.49 -16.62
CA ALA A 100 -6.55 3.03 -16.67
C ALA A 100 -5.51 2.32 -15.79
N GLU A 101 -4.24 2.71 -15.89
CA GLU A 101 -3.14 2.14 -15.11
C GLU A 101 -3.31 2.40 -13.61
N GLY A 102 -3.79 3.59 -13.23
CA GLY A 102 -4.05 3.93 -11.83
C GLY A 102 -5.16 3.07 -11.22
N ILE A 103 -6.22 2.81 -12.00
CA ILE A 103 -7.32 1.92 -11.63
C ILE A 103 -6.81 0.47 -11.51
N GLU A 104 -6.04 -0.01 -12.48
CA GLU A 104 -5.41 -1.35 -12.44
C GLU A 104 -4.50 -1.52 -11.23
N GLN A 105 -3.69 -0.52 -10.90
CA GLN A 105 -2.83 -0.56 -9.71
C GLN A 105 -3.64 -0.64 -8.41
N ALA A 106 -4.80 0.03 -8.34
CA ALA A 106 -5.68 -0.04 -7.18
C ALA A 106 -6.33 -1.43 -7.07
N ARG A 107 -6.79 -2.03 -8.17
CA ARG A 107 -7.29 -3.40 -8.19
C ARG A 107 -6.23 -4.40 -7.76
N LEU A 108 -5.05 -4.34 -8.38
CA LEU A 108 -3.92 -5.19 -8.03
C LEU A 108 -3.56 -5.07 -6.54
N SER A 109 -3.65 -3.87 -5.96
CA SER A 109 -3.38 -3.70 -4.53
C SER A 109 -4.38 -4.43 -3.62
N ILE A 110 -5.63 -4.60 -4.04
CA ILE A 110 -6.64 -5.40 -3.32
C ILE A 110 -6.27 -6.89 -3.39
N GLU A 111 -5.89 -7.36 -4.59
CA GLU A 111 -5.45 -8.75 -4.82
C GLU A 111 -4.18 -9.09 -4.04
N ILE A 112 -3.20 -8.17 -3.98
CA ILE A 112 -1.98 -8.33 -3.19
C ILE A 112 -2.33 -8.51 -1.70
N VAL A 113 -3.31 -7.78 -1.17
CA VAL A 113 -3.75 -7.98 0.22
C VAL A 113 -4.37 -9.36 0.39
N ALA A 114 -5.26 -9.79 -0.51
CA ALA A 114 -5.86 -11.13 -0.44
C ALA A 114 -4.78 -12.23 -0.44
N ALA A 115 -3.84 -12.18 -1.39
CA ALA A 115 -2.73 -13.13 -1.47
C ALA A 115 -1.83 -13.11 -0.24
N PHE A 116 -1.56 -11.92 0.32
CA PHE A 116 -0.83 -11.77 1.57
C PHE A 116 -1.54 -12.46 2.74
N LEU A 117 -2.86 -12.25 2.89
CA LEU A 117 -3.64 -12.86 3.97
C LEU A 117 -3.77 -14.38 3.84
N GLN A 118 -3.78 -14.92 2.62
CA GLN A 118 -3.78 -16.36 2.40
C GLN A 118 -2.42 -17.00 2.75
N LYS A 119 -1.31 -16.29 2.49
CA LYS A 119 0.04 -16.78 2.76
C LYS A 119 0.43 -16.66 4.24
N GLU A 120 -0.01 -15.59 4.90
CA GLU A 120 0.34 -15.31 6.28
C GLU A 120 -0.35 -16.25 7.27
N LYS A 121 0.42 -16.81 8.22
CA LYS A 121 -0.11 -17.66 9.28
C LYS A 121 -0.58 -16.82 10.47
N LEU A 122 -1.65 -16.07 10.25
CA LEU A 122 -2.23 -15.21 11.28
C LEU A 122 -2.99 -16.03 12.32
N ASN A 123 -2.78 -15.71 13.60
CA ASN A 123 -3.65 -16.21 14.66
C ASN A 123 -5.00 -15.48 14.64
N GLN A 124 -6.01 -16.06 15.31
CA GLN A 124 -7.37 -15.50 15.36
C GLN A 124 -7.41 -14.01 15.72
N ARG A 125 -6.62 -13.56 16.71
CA ARG A 125 -6.59 -12.15 17.13
C ARG A 125 -6.05 -11.26 16.01
N GLN A 126 -5.00 -11.69 15.32
CA GLN A 126 -4.42 -10.95 14.19
C GLN A 126 -5.40 -10.90 13.02
N THR A 127 -6.04 -12.03 12.69
CA THR A 127 -7.05 -12.13 11.65
C THR A 127 -8.21 -11.16 11.90
N LEU A 128 -8.79 -11.18 13.10
CA LEU A 128 -9.86 -10.25 13.49
C LEU A 128 -9.42 -8.79 13.37
N LYS A 129 -8.20 -8.47 13.83
CA LYS A 129 -7.65 -7.11 13.74
C LYS A 129 -7.50 -6.65 12.29
N VAL A 130 -7.06 -7.53 11.39
CA VAL A 130 -6.93 -7.23 9.96
C VAL A 130 -8.29 -6.98 9.33
N ILE A 131 -9.26 -7.88 9.56
CA ILE A 131 -10.61 -7.74 9.01
C ILE A 131 -11.24 -6.43 9.48
N GLU A 132 -11.14 -6.10 10.77
CA GLU A 132 -11.61 -4.82 11.32
C GLU A 132 -10.91 -3.62 10.69
N THR A 133 -9.62 -3.73 10.41
CA THR A 133 -8.84 -2.66 9.78
C THR A 133 -9.31 -2.40 8.35
N ILE A 134 -9.52 -3.46 7.57
CA ILE A 134 -10.04 -3.38 6.20
C ILE A 134 -11.49 -2.89 6.23
N GLY A 135 -12.33 -3.45 7.10
CA GLY A 135 -13.73 -3.09 7.26
C GLY A 135 -13.94 -1.62 7.65
N ARG A 136 -13.17 -1.11 8.61
CA ARG A 136 -13.20 0.33 8.95
C ARG A 136 -12.79 1.19 7.77
N PHE A 137 -11.80 0.76 6.99
CA PHE A 137 -11.38 1.50 5.80
C PHE A 137 -12.44 1.46 4.69
N ALA A 138 -13.14 0.34 4.51
CA ALA A 138 -14.23 0.20 3.54
C ALA A 138 -15.37 1.21 3.75
N ALA A 139 -15.60 1.64 5.00
CA ALA A 139 -16.58 2.67 5.33
C ALA A 139 -16.15 4.09 4.97
N THR A 140 -14.88 4.33 4.60
CA THR A 140 -14.35 5.68 4.34
C THR A 140 -14.69 6.18 2.93
N ARG A 141 -14.70 7.52 2.75
CA ARG A 141 -14.93 8.18 1.46
C ARG A 141 -14.07 7.65 0.29
N PRO A 142 -12.74 7.47 0.41
CA PRO A 142 -11.93 6.95 -0.69
C PRO A 142 -12.31 5.52 -1.10
N ALA A 143 -12.64 4.64 -0.14
CA ALA A 143 -13.05 3.28 -0.44
C ALA A 143 -14.42 3.23 -1.14
N ARG A 144 -15.39 3.98 -0.62
CA ARG A 144 -16.71 4.13 -1.26
C ARG A 144 -16.61 4.71 -2.67
N TYR A 145 -15.82 5.78 -2.84
CA TYR A 145 -15.57 6.40 -4.14
C TYR A 145 -15.04 5.38 -5.15
N ALA A 146 -14.02 4.60 -4.78
CA ALA A 146 -13.43 3.62 -5.67
C ALA A 146 -14.39 2.48 -6.04
N ARG A 147 -15.23 2.04 -5.08
CA ARG A 147 -16.29 1.06 -5.33
C ARG A 147 -17.32 1.60 -6.32
N GLU A 148 -17.83 2.80 -6.07
CA GLU A 148 -18.92 3.40 -6.87
C GLU A 148 -18.48 3.79 -8.28
N HIS A 149 -17.26 4.30 -8.44
CA HIS A 149 -16.80 4.84 -9.72
C HIS A 149 -16.02 3.82 -10.56
N TYR A 150 -15.39 2.82 -9.92
CA TYR A 150 -14.49 1.89 -10.61
C TYR A 150 -14.75 0.42 -10.26
N ASN A 151 -15.81 0.10 -9.52
CA ASN A 151 -16.14 -1.25 -9.07
C ASN A 151 -15.02 -1.92 -8.26
N LEU A 152 -14.25 -1.12 -7.51
CA LEU A 152 -13.15 -1.58 -6.65
C LEU A 152 -13.60 -1.67 -5.20
N ASP A 153 -14.04 -2.86 -4.79
CA ASP A 153 -14.43 -3.13 -3.39
C ASP A 153 -13.27 -3.72 -2.60
N CYS A 154 -12.74 -2.96 -1.63
CA CYS A 154 -11.62 -3.40 -0.80
C CYS A 154 -11.97 -4.50 0.20
N LEU A 155 -13.26 -4.78 0.45
CA LEU A 155 -13.67 -5.94 1.26
C LEU A 155 -13.35 -7.26 0.56
N LYS A 156 -13.22 -7.26 -0.78
CA LYS A 156 -12.73 -8.42 -1.55
C LYS A 156 -11.29 -8.79 -1.24
N ALA A 157 -10.55 -7.95 -0.52
CA ALA A 157 -9.23 -8.28 0.00
C ALA A 157 -9.27 -9.33 1.12
N ILE A 158 -10.43 -9.63 1.69
CA ILE A 158 -10.61 -10.65 2.73
C ILE A 158 -11.06 -11.95 2.04
N PRO A 159 -10.20 -12.98 1.97
CA PRO A 159 -10.55 -14.25 1.36
C PRO A 159 -11.74 -14.91 2.06
N THR A 160 -12.62 -15.52 1.28
CA THR A 160 -13.80 -16.26 1.76
C THR A 160 -13.44 -17.37 2.73
N GLU A 161 -12.30 -18.03 2.50
CA GLU A 161 -11.82 -19.13 3.34
C GLU A 161 -11.54 -18.66 4.79
N ILE A 162 -11.13 -17.40 4.95
CA ILE A 162 -10.92 -16.78 6.27
C ILE A 162 -12.25 -16.53 6.98
N LEU A 163 -13.29 -16.14 6.23
CA LEU A 163 -14.62 -15.83 6.77
C LEU A 163 -15.43 -17.09 7.10
N GLU A 164 -15.33 -18.10 6.26
CA GLU A 164 -16.08 -19.36 6.35
C GLU A 164 -15.40 -20.37 7.27
N GLY A 165 -14.08 -20.23 7.50
CA GLY A 165 -13.33 -21.09 8.41
C GLY A 165 -13.88 -21.08 9.84
N ASN A 166 -13.75 -22.22 10.54
CA ASN A 166 -14.07 -22.35 11.97
C ASN A 166 -13.11 -21.58 12.89
N SER A 167 -12.17 -20.82 12.34
CA SER A 167 -11.20 -20.01 13.06
C SER A 167 -11.76 -18.69 13.60
N LEU A 168 -12.92 -18.24 13.14
CA LEU A 168 -13.55 -17.00 13.62
C LEU A 168 -14.69 -17.30 14.61
N PRO A 169 -14.83 -16.52 15.71
CA PRO A 169 -15.96 -16.67 16.63
C PRO A 169 -17.30 -16.53 15.91
N THR A 170 -18.29 -17.33 16.31
CA THR A 170 -19.66 -17.26 15.76
C THR A 170 -20.25 -15.85 15.85
N ALA A 171 -20.09 -15.17 16.99
CA ALA A 171 -20.52 -13.78 17.15
C ALA A 171 -19.88 -12.82 16.13
N PHE A 172 -18.65 -13.10 15.69
CA PHE A 172 -18.03 -12.30 14.65
C PHE A 172 -18.70 -12.53 13.29
N ARG A 173 -18.92 -13.80 12.92
CA ARG A 173 -19.53 -14.17 11.63
C ARG A 173 -20.98 -13.72 11.51
N GLU A 174 -21.77 -13.89 12.56
CA GLU A 174 -23.22 -13.64 12.53
C GLU A 174 -23.61 -12.19 12.84
N ILE A 175 -22.78 -11.46 13.60
CA ILE A 175 -23.11 -10.11 14.05
C ILE A 175 -22.13 -9.10 13.45
N ARG A 176 -20.83 -9.27 13.73
CA ARG A 176 -19.86 -8.22 13.44
C ARG A 176 -19.58 -8.06 11.95
N TRP A 177 -19.46 -9.16 11.22
CA TRP A 177 -19.22 -9.13 9.78
C TRP A 177 -20.38 -8.46 9.01
N PRO A 178 -21.66 -8.83 9.24
CA PRO A 178 -22.79 -8.08 8.68
C PRO A 178 -22.79 -6.58 9.01
N GLN A 179 -22.39 -6.18 10.23
CA GLN A 179 -22.24 -4.76 10.59
C GLN A 179 -21.15 -4.06 9.77
N ILE A 180 -20.02 -4.72 9.53
CA ILE A 180 -18.95 -4.20 8.67
C ILE A 180 -19.47 -3.99 7.25
N LEU A 181 -20.18 -4.98 6.69
CA LEU A 181 -20.78 -4.88 5.36
C LEU A 181 -21.78 -3.72 5.29
N ALA A 182 -22.64 -3.56 6.30
CA ALA A 182 -23.62 -2.48 6.37
C ALA A 182 -22.95 -1.10 6.45
N ALA A 183 -21.88 -0.96 7.24
CA ALA A 183 -21.13 0.28 7.37
C ALA A 183 -20.31 0.65 6.10
N ALA A 184 -19.99 -0.35 5.28
CA ALA A 184 -19.29 -0.14 4.02
C ALA A 184 -20.22 0.28 2.88
N LYS A 185 -21.54 0.04 2.97
CA LYS A 185 -22.55 0.54 2.02
C LYS A 185 -22.58 2.07 2.05
#